data_AF-A0A4P9XN99-F1
#
_entry.id   AF-A0A4P9XN99-F1
#
_cell.length_a   1.000
_cell.length_b   1.000
_cell.length_c   1.000
_cell.angle_alpha   90.00
_cell.angle_beta   90.00
_cell.angle_gamma   90.00
#
_symmetry.space_group_name_H-M   'P 1'
#
loop_
_entity.id
_entity.type
_entity.pdbx_description
1 polymer ?
#
loop_
_entity_poly.entity_id
_entity_poly.type
_entity_poly.pdbx_seq_one_letter_code
_entity_poly.pdbx_strand_id
1 'polypeptide(L)'
;MFHAEIETHTHTPTGGDGTEYSTYLQSRPSSLECAAIELVVRLCREYQNVRCHIVHLSAAEALPLIRSAKREGLPLTVETCFHYLTLSAEDVANGATEFKCAPPIRSRENRMQLWEALKDGTIDFVVSDHSP
;
A
#
# COMPACT_ATOMS: atom_id res chain seq x y z
N MET A 1 6.04 -11.79 -6.70
CA MET A 1 5.98 -10.34 -6.40
C MET A 1 4.62 -9.87 -6.86
N PHE A 2 3.83 -9.26 -5.99
CA PHE A 2 2.45 -8.88 -6.29
C PHE A 2 2.25 -7.39 -6.07
N HIS A 3 1.79 -6.68 -7.11
CA HIS A 3 1.37 -5.30 -6.99
C HIS A 3 0.24 -5.20 -5.96
N ALA A 4 0.31 -4.17 -5.14
CA ALA A 4 -0.52 -4.08 -3.95
C ALA A 4 -1.98 -3.75 -4.25
N GLU A 5 -2.39 -3.32 -5.45
CA GLU A 5 -3.78 -2.91 -5.75
C GLU A 5 -4.49 -3.83 -6.77
N ILE A 6 -5.78 -4.10 -6.53
CA ILE A 6 -6.69 -4.77 -7.48
C ILE A 6 -7.97 -3.96 -7.66
N GLU A 7 -8.43 -3.77 -8.89
CA GLU A 7 -9.72 -3.12 -9.16
C GLU A 7 -10.87 -3.98 -8.66
N THR A 8 -11.75 -3.38 -7.85
CA THR A 8 -12.99 -4.00 -7.38
C THR A 8 -14.17 -3.34 -8.11
N HIS A 9 -15.22 -4.11 -8.42
CA HIS A 9 -16.38 -3.63 -9.19
C HIS A 9 -17.23 -2.56 -8.45
N THR A 10 -16.82 -2.18 -7.25
CA THR A 10 -17.57 -1.30 -6.35
C THR A 10 -17.06 0.13 -6.31
N HIS A 11 -15.92 0.43 -6.96
CA HIS A 11 -15.33 1.77 -6.90
C HIS A 11 -15.46 2.51 -8.22
N THR A 12 -16.43 3.43 -8.29
CA THR A 12 -16.55 4.38 -9.39
C THR A 12 -15.82 5.67 -8.98
N PRO A 13 -14.80 6.12 -9.72
CA PRO A 13 -14.13 7.38 -9.42
C PRO A 13 -15.17 8.51 -9.38
N THR A 14 -15.27 9.19 -8.25
CA THR A 14 -16.05 10.42 -8.17
C THR A 14 -15.36 11.47 -9.04
N GLY A 15 -16.11 12.14 -9.91
CA GLY A 15 -15.58 13.26 -10.68
C GLY A 15 -14.97 14.31 -9.74
N GLY A 16 -13.96 15.04 -10.22
CA GLY A 16 -13.23 16.02 -9.42
C GLY A 16 -12.25 16.80 -10.29
N ASP A 17 -11.61 17.81 -9.70
CA ASP A 17 -10.52 18.54 -10.36
C ASP A 17 -9.30 17.62 -10.47
N GLY A 18 -8.86 17.33 -11.69
CA GLY A 18 -7.71 16.47 -11.96
C GLY A 18 -6.37 17.05 -11.51
N THR A 19 -6.33 18.33 -11.12
CA THR A 19 -5.15 18.95 -10.53
C THR A 19 -5.02 18.69 -9.04
N GLU A 20 -6.12 18.39 -8.33
CA GLU A 20 -6.06 18.09 -6.89
C GLU A 20 -5.56 16.66 -6.64
N TYR A 21 -4.58 16.51 -5.74
CA TYR A 21 -4.06 15.19 -5.37
C TYR A 21 -5.13 14.29 -4.71
N SER A 22 -6.08 14.90 -4.01
CA SER A 22 -7.24 14.24 -3.41
C SER A 22 -8.05 13.45 -4.44
N THR A 23 -8.24 13.97 -5.66
CA THR A 23 -8.93 13.29 -6.76
C THR A 23 -8.19 12.00 -7.15
N TYR A 24 -6.86 12.04 -7.26
CA TYR A 24 -6.06 10.85 -7.52
C TYR A 24 -6.12 9.84 -6.36
N LEU A 25 -5.94 10.31 -5.13
CA LEU A 25 -6.01 9.49 -3.92
C LEU A 25 -7.37 8.78 -3.78
N GLN A 26 -8.47 9.49 -4.08
CA GLN A 26 -9.81 8.93 -4.08
C GLN A 26 -10.01 7.89 -5.18
N SER A 27 -9.38 8.04 -6.35
CA SER A 27 -9.47 7.03 -7.42
C SER A 27 -8.80 5.70 -7.06
N ARG A 28 -7.92 5.70 -6.06
CA ARG A 28 -7.15 4.55 -5.58
C ARG A 28 -7.28 4.38 -4.06
N PRO A 29 -8.48 4.05 -3.55
CA PRO A 29 -8.69 3.91 -2.11
C PRO A 29 -7.88 2.75 -1.54
N SER A 30 -7.59 2.80 -0.24
CA SER A 30 -6.89 1.73 0.49
C SER A 30 -7.57 0.38 0.36
N SER A 31 -8.88 0.35 0.12
CA SER A 31 -9.64 -0.88 -0.11
C SER A 31 -9.17 -1.69 -1.32
N LEU A 32 -8.69 -1.04 -2.39
CA LEU A 32 -8.08 -1.75 -3.53
C LEU A 32 -6.80 -2.45 -3.09
N GLU A 33 -6.04 -1.81 -2.20
CA GLU A 33 -4.79 -2.33 -1.69
C GLU A 33 -5.03 -3.53 -0.75
N CYS A 34 -5.95 -3.34 0.21
CA CYS A 34 -6.37 -4.37 1.15
C CYS A 34 -6.93 -5.61 0.43
N ALA A 35 -7.74 -5.43 -0.62
CA ALA A 35 -8.32 -6.54 -1.37
C ALA A 35 -7.26 -7.40 -2.09
N ALA A 36 -6.23 -6.76 -2.66
CA ALA A 36 -5.16 -7.53 -3.32
C ALA A 36 -4.31 -8.29 -2.28
N ILE A 37 -4.01 -7.66 -1.14
CA ILE A 37 -3.27 -8.31 -0.05
C ILE A 37 -4.07 -9.46 0.54
N GLU A 38 -5.39 -9.31 0.73
CA GLU A 38 -6.28 -10.40 1.17
C GLU A 38 -6.24 -11.59 0.20
N LEU A 39 -6.29 -11.31 -1.10
CA LEU A 39 -6.17 -12.35 -2.13
C LEU A 39 -4.80 -13.06 -2.02
N VAL A 40 -3.70 -12.33 -1.90
CA VAL A 40 -2.36 -12.93 -1.78
C VAL A 40 -2.21 -13.73 -0.50
N VAL A 41 -2.71 -13.24 0.64
CA VAL A 41 -2.70 -13.97 1.91
C VAL A 41 -3.50 -15.27 1.80
N ARG A 42 -4.68 -15.22 1.17
CA ARG A 42 -5.52 -16.41 0.93
C ARG A 42 -4.77 -17.44 0.08
N LEU A 43 -4.16 -17.02 -1.02
CA LEU A 43 -3.40 -17.91 -1.91
C LEU A 43 -2.13 -18.45 -1.23
N CYS A 44 -1.42 -17.63 -0.45
CA CYS A 44 -0.25 -18.04 0.33
C CYS A 44 -0.63 -19.14 1.35
N ARG A 45 -1.81 -19.01 1.97
CA ARG A 45 -2.36 -20.03 2.88
C ARG A 45 -2.73 -21.32 2.17
N GLU A 46 -3.31 -21.23 0.97
CA GLU A 46 -3.68 -22.38 0.14
C GLU A 46 -2.46 -23.13 -0.41
N TYR A 47 -1.42 -22.40 -0.82
CA TYR A 47 -0.21 -22.93 -1.43
C TYR A 47 1.01 -22.75 -0.53
N GLN A 48 1.06 -23.47 0.59
CA GLN A 48 2.05 -23.32 1.68
C GLN A 48 3.53 -23.41 1.27
N ASN A 49 3.85 -23.94 0.08
CA ASN A 49 5.22 -24.03 -0.43
C ASN A 49 5.65 -22.83 -1.28
N VAL A 50 4.78 -21.84 -1.47
CA VAL A 50 5.05 -20.65 -2.29
C VAL A 50 5.28 -19.46 -1.38
N ARG A 51 6.47 -18.84 -1.48
CA ARG A 51 6.77 -17.60 -0.77
C ARG A 51 6.11 -16.44 -1.49
N CYS A 52 5.42 -15.59 -0.73
CA CYS A 52 4.77 -14.39 -1.24
C CYS A 52 5.50 -13.14 -0.76
N HIS A 53 5.55 -12.14 -1.63
CA HIS A 53 6.15 -10.85 -1.35
C HIS A 53 5.21 -9.75 -1.86
N ILE A 54 4.72 -8.92 -0.94
CA ILE A 54 3.91 -7.73 -1.22
C ILE A 54 4.86 -6.57 -1.46
N VAL A 55 4.78 -5.96 -2.65
CA VAL A 55 5.60 -4.78 -2.96
C VAL A 55 4.95 -3.49 -2.51
N HIS A 56 5.81 -2.50 -2.28
CA HIS A 56 5.50 -1.08 -2.10
C HIS A 56 4.18 -0.82 -1.31
N LEU A 57 4.05 -1.43 -0.13
CA LEU A 57 2.90 -1.25 0.77
C LEU A 57 2.76 0.24 1.12
N SER A 58 1.59 0.81 0.80
CA SER A 58 1.24 2.20 1.10
C SER A 58 0.17 2.31 2.18
N ALA A 59 -0.78 1.36 2.27
CA ALA A 59 -1.94 1.47 3.13
C ALA A 59 -1.71 0.79 4.50
N ALA A 60 -1.72 1.58 5.56
CA ALA A 60 -1.65 1.11 6.94
C ALA A 60 -2.84 0.21 7.32
N GLU A 61 -3.99 0.38 6.66
CA GLU A 61 -5.18 -0.45 6.87
C GLU A 61 -4.95 -1.95 6.59
N ALA A 62 -3.95 -2.31 5.77
CA ALA A 62 -3.60 -3.70 5.50
C ALA A 62 -2.70 -4.34 6.59
N LEU A 63 -2.13 -3.54 7.50
CA LEU A 63 -1.19 -4.00 8.53
C LEU A 63 -1.79 -5.08 9.46
N PRO A 64 -3.04 -4.98 9.95
CA PRO A 64 -3.62 -6.02 10.80
C PRO A 64 -3.68 -7.39 10.12
N LEU A 65 -4.02 -7.41 8.83
CA LEU A 65 -4.07 -8.62 8.01
C LEU A 65 -2.66 -9.22 7.83
N ILE A 66 -1.67 -8.38 7.50
CA ILE A 66 -0.26 -8.79 7.35
C ILE A 66 0.27 -9.37 8.68
N ARG A 67 0.00 -8.71 9.81
CA ARG A 67 0.40 -9.20 11.14
C ARG A 67 -0.24 -10.55 11.45
N SER A 68 -1.51 -10.74 11.11
CA SER A 68 -2.18 -12.05 11.27
C SER A 68 -1.50 -13.12 10.44
N ALA A 69 -1.29 -12.87 9.14
CA ALA A 69 -0.64 -13.80 8.22
C ALA A 69 0.78 -14.20 8.69
N LYS A 70 1.57 -13.23 9.18
CA LYS A 70 2.90 -13.50 9.73
C LYS A 70 2.83 -14.32 11.04
N ARG A 71 1.90 -14.02 11.94
CA ARG A 71 1.68 -14.83 13.18
C ARG A 71 1.22 -16.26 12.89
N GLU A 72 0.47 -16.47 11.80
CA GLU A 72 0.11 -17.79 11.30
C GLU A 72 1.31 -18.57 10.73
N GLY A 73 2.47 -17.92 10.57
CA GLY A 73 3.67 -18.53 10.00
C GLY A 73 3.67 -18.63 8.49
N LEU A 74 2.78 -17.89 7.80
CA LEU A 74 2.77 -17.87 6.33
C LEU A 74 4.10 -17.30 5.81
N PRO A 75 4.66 -17.86 4.71
CA PRO A 75 5.90 -17.37 4.12
C PRO A 75 5.70 -16.06 3.34
N LEU A 76 5.30 -15.01 4.05
CA LEU A 76 4.93 -13.69 3.54
C LEU A 76 5.94 -12.64 4.00
N THR A 77 6.49 -11.90 3.03
CA THR A 77 7.29 -10.69 3.26
C THR A 77 6.62 -9.48 2.63
N VAL A 78 6.95 -8.30 3.14
CA VAL A 78 6.37 -7.02 2.76
C VAL A 78 7.47 -5.96 2.73
N GLU A 79 7.47 -5.15 1.68
CA GLU A 79 8.28 -3.94 1.60
C GLU A 79 7.39 -2.69 1.57
N THR A 80 7.94 -1.56 1.99
CA THR A 80 7.40 -0.22 1.74
C THR A 80 8.47 0.64 1.07
N CYS A 81 8.14 1.88 0.71
CA CYS A 81 9.03 2.78 0.00
C CYS A 81 9.37 4.03 0.81
N PHE A 82 10.52 4.64 0.54
CA PHE A 82 10.95 5.88 1.22
C PHE A 82 9.90 6.99 1.14
N HIS A 83 9.22 7.13 0.00
CA HIS A 83 8.20 8.16 -0.20
C HIS A 83 6.96 7.94 0.68
N TYR A 84 6.56 6.69 0.98
CA TYR A 84 5.46 6.41 1.92
C TYR A 84 5.83 6.66 3.39
N LEU A 85 7.12 6.69 3.71
CA LEU A 85 7.64 6.98 5.06
C LEU A 85 7.94 8.46 5.28
N THR A 86 8.07 9.25 4.21
CA THR A 86 8.55 10.64 4.30
C THR A 86 7.54 11.66 3.81
N LEU A 87 6.69 11.32 2.84
CA LEU A 87 5.72 12.22 2.24
C LEU A 87 4.31 11.96 2.78
N SER A 88 3.45 12.97 2.67
CA SER A 88 2.04 12.89 3.05
C SER A 88 1.17 13.61 2.02
N ALA A 89 0.00 13.06 1.72
CA ALA A 89 -0.92 13.58 0.71
C ALA A 89 -1.33 15.05 0.97
N GLU A 90 -1.42 15.43 2.24
CA GLU A 90 -1.75 16.80 2.67
C GLU A 90 -0.71 17.84 2.25
N ASP A 91 0.52 17.41 1.92
CA ASP A 91 1.63 18.29 1.55
C ASP A 91 1.87 18.33 0.03
N VAL A 92 1.06 17.62 -0.77
CA VAL A 92 1.17 17.60 -2.24
C VAL A 92 0.39 18.75 -2.84
N ALA A 93 1.10 19.65 -3.55
CA ALA A 93 0.48 20.79 -4.23
C ALA A 93 -0.34 20.37 -5.45
N ASN A 94 -1.35 21.16 -5.80
CA ASN A 94 -2.16 20.92 -6.99
C ASN A 94 -1.28 20.91 -8.26
N GLY A 95 -1.47 19.92 -9.11
CA GLY A 95 -0.74 19.74 -10.37
C GLY A 95 0.70 19.22 -10.21
N ALA A 96 1.15 18.89 -8.99
CA ALA A 96 2.50 18.38 -8.73
C ALA A 96 2.62 16.89 -9.12
N THR A 97 2.75 16.64 -10.42
CA THR A 97 2.75 15.29 -11.01
C THR A 97 3.91 14.40 -10.58
N GLU A 98 5.01 14.99 -10.11
CA GLU A 98 6.20 14.30 -9.60
C GLU A 98 5.93 13.45 -8.35
N PHE A 99 4.81 13.69 -7.65
CA PHE A 99 4.36 12.92 -6.48
C PHE A 99 3.41 11.77 -6.82
N LYS A 100 3.10 11.56 -8.10
CA LYS A 100 2.19 10.51 -8.55
C LYS A 100 2.93 9.17 -8.64
N CYS A 101 2.57 8.22 -7.78
CA CYS A 101 3.01 6.83 -7.80
C CYS A 101 1.82 5.89 -7.53
N ALA A 102 1.99 4.61 -7.82
CA ALA A 102 0.97 3.58 -7.61
C ALA A 102 1.53 2.45 -6.72
N PRO A 103 1.03 2.25 -5.49
CA PRO A 103 -0.10 2.95 -4.84
C PRO A 103 0.16 4.45 -4.54
N PRO A 104 -0.87 5.26 -4.24
CA PRO A 104 -0.68 6.68 -3.97
C PRO A 104 -0.03 6.95 -2.60
N ILE A 105 0.65 8.09 -2.46
CA ILE A 105 1.04 8.63 -1.15
C ILE A 105 -0.23 8.89 -0.34
N ARG A 106 -0.26 8.39 0.90
CA ARG A 106 -1.42 8.45 1.79
C ARG A 106 -1.28 9.61 2.80
N SER A 107 -2.23 9.68 3.75
CA SER A 107 -2.25 10.71 4.78
C SER A 107 -1.04 10.65 5.73
N ARG A 108 -0.81 11.74 6.45
CA ARG A 108 0.20 11.81 7.51
C ARG A 108 -0.01 10.76 8.59
N GLU A 109 -1.27 10.49 8.95
CA GLU A 109 -1.63 9.46 9.94
C GLU A 109 -1.24 8.06 9.45
N ASN A 110 -1.52 7.75 8.18
CA ASN A 110 -1.10 6.51 7.55
C ASN A 110 0.43 6.35 7.60
N ARG A 111 1.18 7.41 7.24
CA ARG A 111 2.65 7.42 7.30
C ARG A 111 3.18 7.08 8.70
N MET A 112 2.56 7.62 9.75
CA MET A 112 2.95 7.32 11.13
C MET A 112 2.76 5.83 11.47
N GLN A 113 1.66 5.22 11.03
CA GLN A 113 1.40 3.79 11.25
C GLN A 113 2.37 2.90 10.45
N LEU A 114 2.78 3.29 9.25
CA LEU A 114 3.84 2.59 8.51
C LEU A 114 5.19 2.65 9.25
N TRP A 115 5.52 3.78 9.86
CA TRP A 115 6.71 3.88 10.71
C TRP A 115 6.67 2.93 11.90
N GLU A 116 5.54 2.83 12.59
CA GLU A 116 5.40 1.89 13.71
C GLU A 116 5.48 0.44 13.23
N ALA A 117 4.88 0.11 12.09
CA ALA A 117 4.98 -1.21 11.47
C ALA A 117 6.40 -1.57 11.00
N LEU A 118 7.20 -0.57 10.61
CA LEU A 118 8.61 -0.79 10.30
C LEU A 118 9.41 -1.07 11.58
N LYS A 119 9.17 -0.29 12.64
CA LYS A 119 9.87 -0.46 13.94
C LYS A 119 9.55 -1.81 14.59
N ASP A 120 8.30 -2.27 14.49
CA ASP A 120 7.88 -3.54 15.11
C ASP A 120 8.14 -4.78 14.25
N GLY A 121 8.72 -4.60 13.06
CA GLY A 121 9.10 -5.69 12.15
C GLY A 121 7.94 -6.28 11.34
N THR A 122 6.76 -5.63 11.32
CA THR A 122 5.68 -5.99 10.40
C THR A 122 6.08 -5.76 8.93
N ILE A 123 6.84 -4.69 8.65
CA ILE A 123 7.43 -4.40 7.34
C ILE A 123 8.88 -4.88 7.32
N ASP A 124 9.25 -5.70 6.34
CA ASP A 124 10.56 -6.36 6.27
C ASP A 124 11.62 -5.49 5.58
N PHE A 125 11.23 -4.68 4.58
CA PHE A 125 12.17 -3.92 3.76
C PHE A 125 11.69 -2.50 3.46
N VAL A 126 12.66 -1.61 3.24
CA VAL A 126 12.44 -0.28 2.67
C VAL A 126 13.18 -0.20 1.33
N VAL A 127 12.45 0.07 0.25
CA VAL A 127 12.99 0.09 -1.12
C VAL A 127 12.70 1.43 -1.83
N SER A 128 13.26 1.63 -3.01
CA SER A 128 13.08 2.89 -3.77
C SER A 128 11.81 2.91 -4.61
N ASP A 129 11.44 1.79 -5.23
CA ASP A 129 10.47 1.74 -6.33
C ASP A 129 10.74 2.81 -7.41
N HIS A 130 12.01 2.92 -7.80
CA HIS A 130 12.46 3.95 -8.74
C HIS A 130 11.88 3.71 -10.15
N SER A 131 11.10 4.69 -10.64
CA SER A 131 10.44 4.68 -11.95
C SER A 131 10.61 6.06 -12.63
N PRO A 132 11.70 6.29 -13.39
CA PRO A 132 12.03 7.59 -14.00
C PRO A 132 11.30 7.88 -15.31
#